data_AF-A0A2P9H6E5-F1
#
_entry.id   AF-A0A2P9H6E5-F1
#
_cell.length_a   1.000
_cell.length_b   1.000
_cell.length_c   1.000
_cell.angle_alpha   90.00
_cell.angle_beta   90.00
_cell.angle_gamma   90.00
#
_symmetry.space_group_name_H-M   'P 1'
#
loop_
_entity.id
_entity.type
_entity.pdbx_description
1 polymer ?
#
loop_
_entity_poly.entity_id
_entity_poly.type
_entity_poly.pdbx_seq_one_letter_code
_entity_poly.pdbx_strand_id
1 'polypeptide(L)'
;MGKILKIRSDMLFLLLLKDVERHLVVLTENDMYDRCLKERDSGRVPREIEFAYAEIPQDLQQLLVTARAASSTEVSPKGRRS
;
A
#
# COMPACT_ATOMS: atom_id res chain seq x y z
N MET A 1 -0.59 -9.34 7.72
CA MET A 1 0.16 -8.43 8.60
C MET A 1 1.41 -7.82 7.96
N GLY A 2 2.15 -8.49 7.07
CA GLY A 2 3.42 -7.94 6.55
C GLY A 2 3.33 -6.62 5.76
N LYS A 3 2.23 -6.36 5.02
CA LYS A 3 2.11 -5.16 4.18
C LYS A 3 2.17 -3.85 4.97
N ILE A 4 1.48 -3.76 6.10
CA ILE A 4 1.46 -2.53 6.92
C ILE A 4 2.83 -2.23 7.55
N LEU A 5 3.60 -3.27 7.90
CA LEU A 5 4.94 -3.11 8.45
C LEU A 5 5.88 -2.48 7.41
N LYS A 6 5.77 -2.89 6.14
CA LYS A 6 6.53 -2.26 5.04
C LYS A 6 6.19 -0.77 4.90
N ILE A 7 4.89 -0.44 4.84
CA ILE A 7 4.45 0.95 4.70
C ILE A 7 4.91 1.79 5.90
N ARG A 8 4.88 1.26 7.13
CA ARG A 8 5.40 1.98 8.31
C ARG A 8 6.90 2.26 8.23
N SER A 9 7.68 1.32 7.69
CA SER A 9 9.10 1.56 7.42
C SER A 9 9.27 2.68 6.39
N ASP A 10 8.51 2.67 5.30
CA ASP A 10 8.55 3.72 4.28
C ASP A 10 8.16 5.10 4.84
N MET A 11 7.12 5.15 5.68
CA MET A 11 6.70 6.36 6.40
C MET A 11 7.80 6.92 7.29
N LEU A 12 8.58 6.07 7.96
CA LEU A 12 9.71 6.52 8.79
C LEU A 12 10.77 7.21 7.93
N PHE A 13 11.03 6.70 6.72
CA PHE A 13 11.98 7.33 5.80
C PHE A 13 11.50 8.68 5.30
N LEU A 14 10.18 8.84 5.08
CA LEU A 14 9.62 10.16 4.72
C LEU A 14 9.95 11.21 5.78
N LEU A 15 9.84 10.88 7.07
CA LEU A 15 10.13 11.79 8.18
C LEU A 15 11.60 12.19 8.31
N LEU A 16 12.52 11.51 7.62
CA LEU A 16 13.93 11.88 7.61
C LEU A 16 14.22 13.04 6.64
N LEU A 17 13.29 13.35 5.74
CA LEU A 17 13.40 14.46 4.82
C LEU A 17 13.18 15.79 5.56
N LYS A 18 14.02 16.78 5.25
CA LYS A 18 13.94 18.14 5.80
C LYS A 18 13.51 19.10 4.69
N ASP A 19 12.90 20.22 5.09
CA ASP A 19 12.52 21.32 4.19
C ASP A 19 11.59 20.90 3.03
N VAL A 20 10.72 19.91 3.29
CA VAL A 20 9.68 19.48 2.35
C VAL A 20 8.34 20.11 2.72
N GLU A 21 7.52 20.42 1.71
CA GLU A 21 6.19 20.99 1.93
C GLU A 21 5.23 19.99 2.58
N ARG A 22 5.29 18.72 2.14
CA ARG A 22 4.34 17.67 2.56
C ARG A 22 4.99 16.29 2.58
N HIS A 23 4.60 15.48 3.56
CA HIS A 23 4.87 14.04 3.59
C HIS A 23 3.60 13.31 3.17
N LEU A 24 3.54 12.83 1.92
CA LEU A 24 2.33 12.26 1.35
C LEU A 24 2.49 10.78 1.04
N VAL A 25 1.53 9.97 1.48
CA VAL A 25 1.38 8.57 1.09
C VAL A 25 0.10 8.43 0.26
N VAL A 26 0.25 8.00 -0.99
CA VAL A 26 -0.86 7.76 -1.92
C VAL A 26 -1.10 6.26 -2.03
N LEU A 27 -2.34 5.84 -1.82
CA LEU A 27 -2.76 4.44 -1.80
C LEU A 27 -3.84 4.23 -2.84
N THR A 28 -3.76 3.13 -3.59
CA THR A 28 -4.77 2.75 -4.58
C THR A 28 -5.72 1.67 -4.09
N GLU A 29 -5.36 0.96 -3.02
CA GLU A 29 -6.25 0.04 -2.32
C GLU A 29 -6.98 0.74 -1.15
N ASN A 30 -8.32 0.74 -1.21
CA ASN A 30 -9.18 1.41 -0.23
C ASN A 30 -9.03 0.82 1.19
N ASP A 31 -8.92 -0.51 1.31
CA ASP A 31 -8.74 -1.18 2.61
C ASP A 31 -7.42 -0.78 3.29
N MET A 32 -6.37 -0.53 2.50
CA MET A 32 -5.08 -0.06 2.99
C MET A 32 -5.11 1.42 3.36
N TYR A 33 -5.84 2.25 2.60
CA TYR A 33 -6.10 3.65 2.93
C TYR A 33 -6.81 3.78 4.29
N ASP A 34 -7.94 3.08 4.46
CA ASP A 34 -8.72 3.08 5.70
C ASP A 34 -7.88 2.60 6.90
N ARG A 35 -7.02 1.60 6.67
CA ARG A 35 -6.12 1.11 7.69
C ARG A 35 -5.08 2.15 8.09
N CYS A 36 -4.51 2.89 7.15
CA CYS A 36 -3.55 3.95 7.44
C CYS A 36 -4.20 5.10 8.23
N LEU A 37 -5.44 5.47 7.88
CA LEU A 37 -6.22 6.45 8.64
C LEU A 37 -6.41 6.00 10.09
N LYS A 38 -6.83 4.74 10.32
CA LYS A 38 -6.97 4.18 11.67
C LYS A 38 -5.67 4.19 12.46
N GLU A 39 -4.54 3.85 11.82
CA GLU A 39 -3.23 3.88 12.48
C GLU A 39 -2.86 5.32 12.88
N ARG A 40 -3.08 6.32 12.01
CA ARG A 40 -2.89 7.74 12.32
C ARG A 40 -3.76 8.18 13.49
N ASP A 41 -5.06 7.87 13.44
CA ASP A 41 -6.02 8.29 14.47
C ASP A 41 -5.73 7.63 15.83
N SER A 42 -5.14 6.42 15.82
CA SER A 42 -4.65 5.74 17.03
C SER A 42 -3.27 6.23 17.52
N GLY A 43 -2.66 7.22 16.86
CA GLY A 43 -1.36 7.77 17.22
C GLY A 43 -0.15 6.91 16.82
N ARG A 44 -0.35 5.88 15.98
CA ARG A 44 0.71 4.98 15.51
C ARG A 44 1.49 5.51 14.31
N VAL A 45 1.00 6.58 13.69
CA VAL A 45 1.64 7.32 12.60
C VAL A 45 1.63 8.81 12.95
N PRO A 46 2.73 9.55 12.71
CA PRO A 46 2.77 11.00 12.92
C PRO A 46 1.72 11.75 12.08
N ARG A 47 1.18 12.83 12.65
CA ARG A 47 0.13 13.64 12.02
C ARG A 47 0.59 14.43 10.78
N GLU A 48 1.91 14.62 10.65
CA GLU A 48 2.54 15.29 9.51
C GLU A 48 2.48 14.46 8.21
N ILE A 49 2.18 13.15 8.32
CA ILE A 49 1.99 12.29 7.17
C ILE A 49 0.54 12.37 6.72
N GLU A 50 0.35 12.86 5.50
CA GLU A 50 -0.91 12.92 4.79
C GLU A 50 -1.19 11.61 4.05
N PHE A 51 -2.46 11.22 3.99
CA PHE A 51 -2.92 10.06 3.24
C PHE A 51 -3.89 10.49 2.15
N ALA A 52 -3.63 10.08 0.92
CA ALA A 52 -4.55 10.24 -0.20
C ALA A 52 -4.96 8.88 -0.77
N TYR A 53 -6.24 8.75 -1.11
CA TYR A 53 -6.75 7.61 -1.86
C TYR A 53 -6.82 7.98 -3.34
N ALA A 54 -6.22 7.16 -4.19
CA ALA A 54 -6.26 7.31 -5.64
C ALA A 54 -7.02 6.14 -6.26
N GLU A 55 -8.22 6.41 -6.77
CA GLU A 55 -8.99 5.41 -7.50
C GLU A 55 -8.28 5.03 -8.80
N ILE A 56 -8.21 3.73 -9.07
CA ILE A 56 -7.70 3.22 -10.33
C ILE A 56 -8.84 3.23 -11.35
N PRO A 57 -8.69 3.88 -12.51
CA PRO A 57 -9.65 3.79 -13.62
C PRO A 57 -10.01 2.35 -13.97
N GLN A 58 -11.27 2.12 -14.37
CA GLN A 58 -11.82 0.77 -14.53
C GLN A 58 -11.04 -0.10 -15.53
N ASP A 59 -10.56 0.50 -16.62
CA ASP A 59 -9.73 -0.14 -17.63
C ASP A 59 -8.39 -0.62 -17.05
N LEU A 60 -7.71 0.23 -16.28
CA LEU A 60 -6.48 -0.11 -15.58
C LEU A 60 -6.71 -1.13 -14.46
N GLN A 61 -7.85 -1.07 -13.78
CA GLN A 61 -8.23 -2.04 -12.76
C GLN A 61 -8.35 -3.44 -13.37
N GLN A 62 -8.95 -3.56 -14.56
CA GLN A 62 -9.07 -4.83 -15.26
C GLN A 62 -7.71 -5.40 -15.66
N LEU A 63 -6.80 -4.56 -16.16
CA LEU A 63 -5.43 -4.95 -16.47
C LEU A 63 -4.68 -5.42 -15.22
N LEU A 64 -4.84 -4.71 -14.11
CA LEU A 64 -4.21 -5.05 -12.83
C LEU A 64 -4.68 -6.40 -12.30
N VAL A 65 -5.98 -6.70 -12.40
CA VAL A 65 -6.54 -8.00 -12.00
C VAL A 65 -5.94 -9.13 -12.84
N THR A 66 -5.89 -8.96 -14.17
CA THR A 66 -5.30 -9.96 -15.07
C THR A 66 -3.82 -10.19 -14.77
N ALA A 67 -3.04 -9.11 -14.59
CA ALA A 67 -1.61 -9.21 -14.27
C ALA A 67 -1.36 -9.92 -12.92
N ARG A 68 -2.15 -9.60 -11.89
CA ARG A 68 -2.07 -10.26 -10.57
C ARG A 68 -2.38 -11.75 -10.66
N ALA A 69 -3.39 -12.14 -11.43
CA ALA A 69 -3.75 -13.55 -11.64
C ALA A 69 -2.63 -14.33 -12.35
N ALA A 70 -2.02 -13.74 -13.38
CA ALA A 70 -0.88 -14.34 -14.09
C ALA A 70 0.30 -14.57 -13.14
N SER A 71 0.72 -13.52 -12.42
CA SER A 71 1.83 -13.60 -11.47
C SER A 71 1.58 -14.62 -10.35
N SER A 72 0.36 -14.67 -9.79
CA SER A 72 0.01 -15.67 -8.77
C SER A 72 0.13 -17.10 -9.31
N THR A 73 -0.21 -17.33 -10.56
CA THR A 73 -0.11 -18.65 -11.20
C THR A 73 1.35 -19.07 -11.38
N GLU A 74 2.23 -18.13 -11.74
CA GLU A 74 3.66 -18.38 -11.94
C GLU A 74 4.36 -18.81 -10.65
N VAL A 75 4.03 -18.17 -9.52
CA VAL A 75 4.69 -18.40 -8.22
C VAL A 75 4.01 -19.48 -7.38
N SER A 76 2.87 -20.00 -7.83
CA SER A 76 2.15 -21.07 -7.12
C SER A 76 2.88 -22.42 -7.29
N PRO A 77 3.09 -23.19 -6.21
CA PRO A 77 3.70 -24.51 -6.31
C PRO A 77 2.85 -25.41 -7.22
N LYS A 78 3.42 -25.86 -8.34
CA LYS A 78 2.78 -26.91 -9.14
C LYS A 78 2.95 -28.22 -8.37
N GLY A 79 1.84 -28.72 -7.82
CA GLY A 79 1.82 -29.94 -7.00
C GLY A 79 2.59 -31.07 -7.67
N ARG A 80 3.62 -31.56 -6.97
CA ARG A 80 4.29 -32.81 -7.31
C ARG A 80 3.26 -33.92 -7.06
N ARG A 81 2.74 -34.56 -8.11
CA ARG A 81 1.95 -35.79 -7.97
C ARG A 81 2.84 -36.83 -7.31
N SER A 82 2.48 -37.22 -6.08
CA SER A 82 2.93 -38.46 -5.43
C SER A 82 2.11 -39.62 -5.97
#